data_AF-S7WXG4-F1
#
_entry.id   AF-S7WXG4-F1
#
_cell.length_a   1.000
_cell.length_b   1.000
_cell.length_c   1.000
_cell.angle_alpha   90.00
_cell.angle_beta   90.00
_cell.angle_gamma   90.00
#
_symmetry.space_group_name_H-M   'P 1'
#
loop_
_entity.id
_entity.type
_entity.pdbx_description
1 polymer ?
#
loop_
_entity_poly.entity_id
_entity_poly.type
_entity_poly.pdbx_seq_one_letter_code
_entity_poly.pdbx_strand_id
1 'polypeptide(L)'
;MDERGIHNFDTPDSIDFEQYAEDIRKIQDGQTITRQEYTFNNPNKKPKMLTFTPAPVVVVEGIFVLYYPELANLLDLKVYIDAKEHIKLKRRIVRDKVERGYDLDDVLYRYEKHVMPTYEKYIAPFKHDADLIVPNNSDFKRALEVIKTFLRAKIK
;
A
#
# COMPACT_ATOMS: atom_id res chain seq x y z
N MET A 1 15.77 -11.96 8.00
CA MET A 1 15.18 -13.32 7.99
C MET A 1 14.72 -13.61 9.40
N ASP A 2 13.62 -14.35 9.56
CA ASP A 2 13.19 -14.83 10.87
C ASP A 2 14.01 -16.03 11.34
N GLU A 3 13.64 -16.57 12.51
CA GLU A 3 14.27 -17.75 13.12
C GLU A 3 14.23 -19.02 12.25
N ARG A 4 13.36 -19.07 11.23
CA ARG A 4 13.26 -20.18 10.26
C ARG A 4 13.98 -19.89 8.95
N GLY A 5 14.72 -18.78 8.87
CA GLY A 5 15.39 -18.35 7.64
C GLY A 5 14.45 -17.76 6.60
N ILE A 6 13.19 -17.48 6.93
CA ILE A 6 12.22 -16.93 5.99
C ILE A 6 12.39 -15.40 5.97
N HIS A 7 12.50 -14.83 4.77
CA HIS A 7 12.61 -13.39 4.60
C HIS A 7 11.27 -12.70 4.90
N ASN A 8 11.32 -11.64 5.72
CA ASN A 8 10.18 -10.79 6.04
C ASN A 8 10.24 -9.55 5.14
N PHE A 9 9.32 -9.48 4.18
CA PHE A 9 9.18 -8.35 3.26
C PHE A 9 8.21 -7.27 3.75
N ASP A 10 7.53 -7.52 4.88
CA ASP A 10 6.58 -6.61 5.49
C ASP A 10 7.31 -5.78 6.54
N THR A 11 8.42 -5.14 6.20
CA THR A 11 9.12 -4.21 7.11
C THR A 11 9.32 -2.88 6.40
N PRO A 12 9.38 -1.75 7.14
CA PRO A 12 9.70 -0.46 6.52
C PRO A 12 10.98 -0.55 5.65
N ASP A 13 12.03 -1.19 6.15
CA ASP A 13 13.31 -1.33 5.43
C ASP A 13 13.21 -2.11 4.09
N SER A 14 12.08 -2.76 3.81
CA SER A 14 11.80 -3.39 2.51
C SER A 14 11.34 -2.41 1.43
N ILE A 15 11.13 -1.14 1.77
CA ILE A 15 10.70 -0.07 0.86
C ILE A 15 11.81 0.99 0.75
N ASP A 16 12.20 1.31 -0.49
CA ASP A 16 13.02 2.46 -0.81
C ASP A 16 12.15 3.73 -0.80
N PHE A 17 11.93 4.28 0.41
CA PHE A 17 11.01 5.39 0.62
C PHE A 17 11.59 6.71 0.09
N GLU A 18 12.92 6.88 0.09
CA GLU A 18 13.58 8.03 -0.49
C GLU A 18 13.34 8.07 -2.01
N GLN A 19 13.51 6.94 -2.69
CA GLN A 19 13.22 6.86 -4.12
C GLN A 19 11.73 7.08 -4.40
N TYR A 20 10.84 6.57 -3.54
CA TYR A 20 9.41 6.78 -3.68
C TYR A 20 9.03 8.27 -3.49
N ALA A 21 9.59 8.94 -2.49
CA ALA A 21 9.35 10.37 -2.26
C ALA A 21 9.86 11.23 -3.42
N GLU A 22 11.04 10.90 -3.95
CA GLU A 22 11.61 11.57 -5.10
C GLU A 22 10.74 11.44 -6.36
N ASP A 23 10.13 10.27 -6.55
CA ASP A 23 9.20 10.05 -7.66
C ASP A 23 7.94 10.88 -7.55
N ILE A 24 7.38 11.01 -6.34
CA ILE A 24 6.22 11.87 -6.10
C ILE A 24 6.57 13.33 -6.43
N ARG A 25 7.73 13.82 -5.98
CA ARG A 25 8.18 15.19 -6.29
C ARG A 25 8.35 15.41 -7.78
N LYS A 26 8.96 14.46 -8.52
CA LYS A 26 9.09 14.54 -9.98
C LYS A 26 7.72 14.63 -10.67
N ILE A 27 6.75 13.83 -10.23
CA ILE A 27 5.38 13.89 -10.76
C ILE A 27 4.74 15.25 -10.45
N GLN A 28 4.91 15.78 -9.24
CA GLN A 28 4.44 17.12 -8.85
C GLN A 28 5.08 18.23 -9.71
N ASP A 29 6.34 18.07 -10.10
CA ASP A 29 7.08 18.98 -11.00
C ASP A 29 6.73 18.80 -12.49
N GLY A 30 5.72 17.99 -12.82
CA GLY A 30 5.30 17.78 -14.20
C GLY A 30 6.21 16.83 -15.00
N GLN A 31 7.03 16.02 -14.33
CA GLN A 31 7.89 15.04 -14.97
C GLN A 31 7.23 13.65 -15.02
N THR A 32 7.47 12.94 -16.13
CA THR A 32 7.08 11.54 -16.27
C THR A 32 8.18 10.64 -15.71
N ILE A 33 7.81 9.66 -14.90
CA ILE A 33 8.75 8.67 -14.35
C ILE A 33 8.45 7.27 -14.88
N THR A 34 9.45 6.40 -14.83
CA THR A 34 9.30 4.98 -15.17
C THR A 34 9.87 4.09 -14.08
N ARG A 35 9.17 3.00 -13.75
CA ARG A 35 9.61 2.02 -12.74
C ARG A 35 9.42 0.60 -13.24
N GLN A 36 10.33 -0.28 -12.85
CA GLN A 36 10.17 -1.70 -13.12
C GLN A 36 9.14 -2.27 -12.14
N GLU A 37 8.16 -3.00 -12.66
CA GLU A 37 7.12 -3.67 -11.88
C GLU A 37 7.72 -4.64 -10.86
N TYR A 38 7.28 -4.58 -9.61
CA TYR A 38 7.63 -5.59 -8.62
C TYR A 38 6.80 -6.86 -8.82
N THR A 39 7.45 -8.00 -9.09
CA THR A 39 6.79 -9.27 -9.42
C THR A 39 6.67 -10.24 -8.24
N PHE A 40 6.89 -9.79 -7.00
CA PHE A 40 6.80 -10.61 -5.77
C PHE A 40 7.66 -11.88 -5.81
N ASN A 41 8.86 -11.77 -6.38
CA ASN A 41 9.80 -12.89 -6.58
C ASN A 41 9.20 -14.06 -7.38
N ASN A 42 8.16 -13.81 -8.20
CA ASN A 42 7.58 -14.84 -9.04
C ASN A 42 8.48 -15.10 -10.26
N PRO A 43 9.15 -16.28 -10.35
CA PRO A 43 10.11 -16.56 -11.42
C PRO A 43 9.46 -16.65 -12.80
N ASN A 44 8.14 -16.85 -12.84
CA ASN A 44 7.37 -16.99 -14.08
C ASN A 44 6.85 -15.63 -14.61
N LYS A 45 7.04 -14.54 -13.86
CA LYS A 45 6.61 -13.20 -14.28
C LYS A 45 7.80 -12.37 -14.74
N LYS A 46 7.69 -11.82 -15.95
CA LYS A 46 8.62 -10.81 -16.47
C LYS A 46 8.15 -9.43 -16.03
N PRO A 47 8.97 -8.66 -15.27
CA PRO A 47 8.61 -7.30 -14.89
C PRO A 47 8.37 -6.42 -16.12
N LYS A 48 7.29 -5.64 -16.09
CA LYS A 48 7.04 -4.59 -17.09
C LYS A 48 7.63 -3.27 -16.64
N MET A 49 7.90 -2.38 -17.58
CA MET A 49 8.12 -0.97 -17.26
C MET A 49 6.78 -0.28 -17.12
N LEU A 50 6.53 0.27 -15.93
CA LEU A 50 5.37 1.10 -15.61
C LEU A 50 5.76 2.55 -15.83
N THR A 51 4.91 3.30 -16.52
CA THR A 51 5.10 4.74 -16.76
C THR A 51 4.03 5.51 -16.01
N PHE A 52 4.46 6.46 -15.18
CA PHE A 52 3.56 7.34 -14.45
C PHE A 52 3.73 8.76 -14.95
N THR A 53 2.67 9.29 -15.54
CA THR A 53 2.63 10.66 -16.07
C THR A 53 2.02 11.60 -15.03
N PRO A 54 2.41 12.88 -15.01
CA PRO A 54 1.72 13.90 -14.22
C PRO A 54 0.23 13.94 -14.50
N ALA A 55 -0.54 14.16 -13.44
CA ALA A 55 -1.99 14.27 -13.51
C ALA A 55 -2.49 15.27 -12.45
N PRO A 56 -3.68 15.88 -12.63
CA PRO A 56 -4.28 16.75 -11.62
C PRO A 56 -4.54 16.07 -10.28
N VAL A 57 -4.65 14.73 -10.28
CA VAL A 57 -4.74 13.90 -9.09
C VAL A 57 -3.78 12.75 -9.22
N VAL A 58 -2.91 12.59 -8.22
CA VAL A 58 -2.00 11.46 -8.08
C VAL A 58 -2.44 10.67 -6.86
N VAL A 59 -2.67 9.37 -7.04
CA VAL A 59 -2.99 8.47 -5.93
C VAL A 59 -1.70 7.79 -5.48
N VAL A 60 -1.23 8.17 -4.30
CA VAL A 60 -0.09 7.53 -3.62
C VAL A 60 -0.65 6.48 -2.67
N GLU A 61 -0.26 5.22 -2.84
CA GLU A 61 -0.82 4.10 -2.09
C GLU A 61 0.28 3.15 -1.60
N GLY A 62 0.04 2.54 -0.44
CA GLY A 62 0.93 1.56 0.16
C GLY A 62 0.74 1.47 1.66
N ILE A 63 1.10 0.33 2.23
CA ILE A 63 0.88 0.05 3.67
C ILE A 63 1.71 0.94 4.60
N PHE A 64 2.81 1.54 4.12
CA PHE A 64 3.71 2.40 4.88
C PHE A 64 3.71 3.87 4.43
N VAL A 65 2.80 4.29 3.55
CA VAL A 65 2.82 5.68 3.02
C VAL A 65 2.70 6.73 4.12
N LEU A 66 1.95 6.43 5.18
CA LEU A 66 1.82 7.33 6.34
C LEU A 66 2.94 7.15 7.39
N TYR A 67 3.69 6.05 7.33
CA TYR A 67 4.76 5.76 8.29
C TYR A 67 5.95 6.71 8.13
N TYR A 68 6.32 7.02 6.88
CA TYR A 68 7.44 7.92 6.57
C TYR A 68 6.98 9.37 6.54
N PRO A 69 7.49 10.24 7.43
CA PRO A 69 7.16 11.66 7.41
C PRO A 69 7.43 12.32 6.06
N GLU A 70 8.49 11.90 5.36
CA GLU A 70 8.89 12.40 4.03
C GLU A 70 7.82 12.12 2.97
N LEU A 71 7.15 10.97 3.03
CA LEU A 71 6.03 10.65 2.13
C LEU A 71 4.75 11.31 2.61
N ALA A 72 4.43 11.20 3.91
CA ALA A 72 3.20 11.72 4.48
C ALA A 72 3.05 13.23 4.31
N ASN A 73 4.16 13.99 4.35
CA ASN A 73 4.18 15.43 4.14
C ASN A 73 3.96 15.86 2.68
N LEU A 74 4.09 14.94 1.71
CA LEU A 74 3.81 15.23 0.30
C LEU A 74 2.33 15.04 -0.06
N LEU A 75 1.51 14.51 0.85
CA LEU A 75 0.10 14.19 0.60
C LEU A 75 -0.83 15.33 1.02
N ASP A 76 -1.69 15.75 0.10
CA ASP A 76 -2.73 16.76 0.37
C ASP A 76 -3.97 16.19 1.09
N LEU A 77 -4.21 14.88 0.96
CA LEU A 77 -5.31 14.16 1.60
C LEU A 77 -4.86 12.76 2.01
N LYS A 78 -4.81 12.48 3.30
CA LYS A 78 -4.42 11.19 3.88
C LYS A 78 -5.65 10.34 4.14
N VAL A 79 -5.73 9.19 3.47
CA VAL A 79 -6.87 8.27 3.59
C VAL A 79 -6.41 6.92 4.14
N TYR A 80 -7.01 6.47 5.25
CA TYR A 80 -6.76 5.16 5.83
C TYR A 80 -7.92 4.21 5.52
N ILE A 81 -7.65 3.08 4.85
CA ILE A 81 -8.67 2.07 4.56
C ILE A 81 -8.71 1.05 5.72
N ASP A 82 -9.82 1.03 6.46
CA ASP A 82 -9.99 0.18 7.64
C ASP A 82 -10.92 -1.00 7.37
N ALA A 83 -10.53 -2.20 7.82
CA ALA A 83 -11.35 -3.39 7.75
C ALA A 83 -11.02 -4.35 8.90
N LYS A 84 -12.02 -5.10 9.35
CA LYS A 84 -11.86 -6.10 10.41
C LYS A 84 -10.79 -7.14 10.03
N GLU A 85 -9.97 -7.56 10.99
CA GLU A 85 -8.85 -8.49 10.77
C GLU A 85 -9.23 -9.76 10.02
N HIS A 86 -10.29 -10.46 10.44
CA HIS A 86 -10.73 -11.68 9.78
C HIS A 86 -11.14 -11.46 8.30
N ILE A 87 -11.60 -10.26 7.94
CA ILE A 87 -11.91 -9.89 6.55
C ILE A 87 -10.62 -9.69 5.77
N LYS A 88 -9.63 -8.96 6.34
CA LYS A 88 -8.30 -8.77 5.74
C LYS A 88 -7.61 -10.11 5.51
N LEU A 89 -7.58 -10.98 6.53
CA LEU A 89 -6.99 -12.31 6.45
C LEU A 89 -7.68 -13.19 5.40
N LYS A 90 -9.01 -13.24 5.38
CA LYS A 90 -9.76 -13.99 4.36
C LYS A 90 -9.41 -13.51 2.95
N ARG A 91 -9.39 -12.20 2.69
CA ARG A 91 -9.03 -11.63 1.39
C ARG A 91 -7.59 -11.97 1.01
N ARG A 92 -6.66 -11.91 1.96
CA ARG A 92 -5.26 -12.29 1.76
C ARG A 92 -5.11 -13.76 1.38
N ILE A 93 -5.73 -14.68 2.11
CA ILE A 93 -5.66 -16.13 1.83
C ILE A 93 -6.12 -16.41 0.40
N VAL A 94 -7.25 -15.83 -0.02
CA VAL A 94 -7.78 -16.02 -1.37
C VAL A 94 -6.83 -15.45 -2.42
N ARG A 95 -6.35 -14.22 -2.24
CA ARG A 95 -5.41 -13.56 -3.17
C ARG A 95 -4.09 -14.32 -3.28
N ASP A 96 -3.48 -14.67 -2.16
CA ASP A 96 -2.15 -15.29 -2.12
C ASP A 96 -2.20 -16.71 -2.73
N LYS A 97 -3.30 -17.44 -2.55
CA LYS A 97 -3.54 -18.72 -3.25
C LYS A 97 -3.69 -18.55 -4.76
N VAL A 98 -4.51 -17.60 -5.21
CA VAL A 98 -4.87 -17.46 -6.63
C VAL A 98 -3.78 -16.77 -7.46
N GLU A 99 -3.18 -15.70 -6.94
CA GLU A 99 -2.30 -14.81 -7.71
C GLU A 99 -0.82 -15.08 -7.49
N ARG A 100 -0.45 -15.69 -6.35
CA ARG A 100 0.95 -15.87 -5.92
C ARG A 100 1.35 -17.33 -5.76
N GLY A 101 0.38 -18.24 -5.63
CA GLY A 101 0.61 -19.68 -5.50
C GLY A 101 1.11 -20.11 -4.13
N TYR A 102 0.90 -19.30 -3.09
CA TYR A 102 1.27 -19.68 -1.73
C TYR A 102 0.29 -20.71 -1.16
N ASP A 103 0.82 -21.68 -0.43
CA ASP A 103 0.02 -22.62 0.35
C ASP A 103 -0.59 -21.94 1.59
N LEU A 104 -1.71 -22.48 2.09
CA LEU A 104 -2.41 -21.93 3.23
C LEU A 104 -1.51 -21.85 4.48
N ASP A 105 -0.70 -22.87 4.73
CA ASP A 105 0.15 -22.91 5.93
C ASP A 105 1.23 -21.82 5.88
N ASP A 106 1.82 -21.55 4.71
CA ASP A 106 2.77 -20.45 4.52
C ASP A 106 2.10 -19.09 4.70
N VAL A 107 0.89 -18.90 4.18
CA VAL A 107 0.13 -17.65 4.35
C VAL A 107 -0.17 -17.38 5.82
N LEU A 108 -0.63 -18.39 6.56
CA LEU A 108 -0.94 -18.26 7.99
C LEU A 108 0.32 -18.01 8.81
N TYR A 109 1.41 -18.75 8.55
CA TYR A 109 2.70 -18.53 9.20
C TYR A 109 3.20 -17.10 9.00
N ARG A 110 3.24 -16.60 7.76
CA ARG A 110 3.67 -15.22 7.46
C ARG A 110 2.73 -14.18 8.05
N TYR A 111 1.43 -14.44 8.08
CA TYR A 111 0.49 -13.51 8.71
C TYR A 111 0.77 -13.35 10.20
N GLU A 112 0.98 -14.45 10.92
CA GLU A 112 1.26 -14.43 12.36
C GLU A 112 2.66 -13.89 12.68
N LYS A 113 3.69 -14.33 11.96
CA LYS A 113 5.09 -14.03 12.32
C LYS A 113 5.60 -12.72 11.75
N HIS A 114 5.07 -12.28 10.61
CA HIS A 114 5.58 -11.10 9.90
C HIS A 114 4.53 -9.99 9.86
N VAL A 115 3.35 -10.28 9.30
CA VAL A 115 2.43 -9.21 8.89
C VAL A 115 1.67 -8.58 10.04
N MET A 116 1.15 -9.36 10.99
CA MET A 116 0.46 -8.77 12.15
C MET A 116 1.40 -7.98 13.05
N PRO A 117 2.58 -8.48 13.45
CA PRO A 117 3.54 -7.68 14.21
C PRO A 117 3.92 -6.38 13.50
N THR A 118 4.11 -6.43 12.18
CA THR A 118 4.36 -5.22 11.38
C THR A 118 3.18 -4.27 11.38
N TYR A 119 1.97 -4.80 11.18
CA TYR A 119 0.77 -3.98 11.16
C TYR A 119 0.61 -3.23 12.47
N GLU A 120 0.70 -3.92 13.59
CA GLU A 120 0.55 -3.34 14.92
C GLU A 120 1.62 -2.28 15.22
N LYS A 121 2.87 -2.54 14.80
CA LYS A 121 4.00 -1.66 15.11
C LYS A 121 4.10 -0.44 14.18
N TYR A 122 3.84 -0.62 12.90
CA TYR A 122 4.24 0.35 11.86
C TYR A 122 3.06 0.91 11.04
N ILE A 123 1.87 0.31 11.12
CA ILE A 123 0.73 0.69 10.25
C ILE A 123 -0.46 1.17 11.07
N ALA A 124 -0.88 0.39 12.08
CA ALA A 124 -2.03 0.69 12.92
C ALA A 124 -1.95 2.05 13.64
N PRO A 125 -0.79 2.48 14.18
CA PRO A 125 -0.69 3.77 14.88
C PRO A 125 -1.08 4.97 13.99
N PHE A 126 -0.71 4.92 12.71
CA PHE A 126 -0.93 6.00 11.73
C PHE A 126 -2.38 6.12 11.26
N LYS A 127 -3.29 5.25 11.74
CA LYS A 127 -4.73 5.40 11.52
C LYS A 127 -5.24 6.75 12.05
N HIS A 128 -4.67 7.25 13.14
CA HIS A 128 -5.05 8.51 13.77
C HIS A 128 -4.45 9.75 13.09
N ASP A 129 -3.47 9.56 12.20
CA ASP A 129 -2.83 10.64 11.43
C ASP A 129 -3.51 10.87 10.07
N ALA A 130 -4.51 10.05 9.72
CA ALA A 130 -5.27 10.18 8.49
C ALA A 130 -6.38 11.22 8.62
N ASP A 131 -6.62 11.99 7.55
CA ASP A 131 -7.70 12.96 7.46
C ASP A 131 -9.07 12.26 7.32
N LEU A 132 -9.09 11.08 6.69
CA LEU A 132 -10.28 10.27 6.49
C LEU A 132 -10.01 8.78 6.70
N ILE A 133 -10.81 8.14 7.56
CA ILE A 133 -10.85 6.68 7.70
C ILE A 133 -12.03 6.14 6.90
N VAL A 134 -11.76 5.24 5.96
CA VAL A 134 -12.77 4.60 5.10
C VAL A 134 -12.98 3.15 5.54
N PRO A 135 -14.15 2.79 6.09
CA PRO A 135 -14.50 1.41 6.35
C PRO A 135 -14.65 0.63 5.04
N ASN A 136 -14.03 -0.54 4.96
CA ASN A 136 -14.07 -1.42 3.79
C ASN A 136 -14.34 -2.88 4.17
N ASN A 137 -15.27 -3.08 5.11
CA ASN A 137 -15.68 -4.41 5.54
C ASN A 137 -16.46 -5.14 4.43
N SER A 138 -17.41 -4.46 3.78
CA SER A 138 -18.22 -4.99 2.68
C SER A 138 -17.91 -4.29 1.35
N ASP A 139 -18.04 -2.97 1.32
CA ASP A 139 -17.70 -2.10 0.20
C ASP A 139 -17.37 -0.69 0.71
N PHE A 140 -16.90 0.17 -0.19
CA PHE A 140 -16.50 1.55 0.11
C PHE A 140 -17.18 2.55 -0.85
N LYS A 141 -18.30 2.17 -1.49
CA LYS A 141 -18.89 2.94 -2.61
C LYS A 141 -19.27 4.36 -2.20
N ARG A 142 -19.90 4.52 -1.03
CA ARG A 142 -20.29 5.85 -0.50
C ARG A 142 -19.09 6.70 -0.14
N ALA A 143 -18.05 6.11 0.45
CA ALA A 143 -16.81 6.84 0.74
C ALA A 143 -16.12 7.30 -0.55
N LEU A 144 -16.12 6.47 -1.60
CA LEU A 144 -15.61 6.83 -2.91
C LEU A 144 -16.37 8.02 -3.54
N GLU A 145 -17.71 8.05 -3.42
CA GLU A 145 -18.54 9.18 -3.88
C GLU A 145 -18.17 10.49 -3.17
N VAL A 146 -17.95 10.44 -1.85
CA VAL A 146 -17.51 11.60 -1.05
C VAL A 146 -16.14 12.08 -1.50
N ILE A 147 -15.16 11.18 -1.62
CA ILE A 147 -13.80 11.51 -2.05
C ILE A 147 -13.82 12.10 -3.46
N LYS A 148 -14.56 11.50 -4.40
CA LYS A 148 -14.70 12.01 -5.77
C LYS A 148 -15.29 13.42 -5.79
N THR A 149 -16.33 13.67 -5.00
CA THR A 149 -16.94 15.00 -4.89
C THR A 149 -15.96 16.02 -4.35
N PHE A 150 -15.22 15.67 -3.30
CA PHE A 150 -14.17 16.52 -2.74
C PHE A 150 -13.08 16.85 -3.76
N LEU A 151 -12.53 15.84 -4.45
CA LEU A 151 -11.48 16.02 -5.45
C LEU A 151 -11.96 16.90 -6.63
N ARG A 152 -13.19 16.67 -7.13
CA ARG A 152 -13.79 17.50 -8.19
C ARG A 152 -13.96 18.96 -7.79
N ALA A 153 -14.21 19.25 -6.52
CA ALA A 153 -14.30 20.62 -6.03
C ALA A 153 -12.92 21.30 -5.91
N LYS A 154 -11.83 20.52 -5.85
CA LYS A 154 -10.45 21.01 -5.72
C LYS A 154 -9.75 21.18 -7.06
N ILE A 155 -10.01 20.29 -8.02
CA ILE A 155 -9.48 20.37 -9.39
C ILE A 155 -10.32 21.41 -10.14
N LYS A 156 -9.69 22.52 -10.54
CA LYS A 156 -10.32 23.52 -11.42
C LYS A 156 -10.16 23.12 -12.88
#